data_AF-A0A5M3MP33-F1
#
_entry.id   AF-A0A5M3MP33-F1
#
_cell.length_a   1.000
_cell.length_b   1.000
_cell.length_c   1.000
_cell.angle_alpha   90.00
_cell.angle_beta   90.00
_cell.angle_gamma   90.00
#
_symmetry.space_group_name_H-M   'P 1'
#
loop_
_entity.id
_entity.type
_entity.pdbx_description
1 polymer ?
#
loop_
_entity_poly.entity_id
_entity_poly.type
_entity_poly.pdbx_seq_one_letter_code
_entity_poly.pdbx_strand_id
1 'polypeptide(L)'
;MATSPGEGTGWSKASVTIDIPTGEKLTKATERQRNNDRQTARRYGEEDPDAPPPGTFRFTVPNFHHRSLCTIIREVFTQTPSKSFHYHPFKLFHQSSPERPPERVYQDAFTADAFLDADRKLQESLPEPGCSLPRAVAGIMLWSDATHVAQFGQAKLWPIYVYFANQCKYERGRPSSHAARCVAYLPSLPDSITDHIRNQGRSASAPLLAHCRRELFHASWGLILNDEFLHAYEHGIVVQCSDGQWRRLYPRIFTYSADYPEKVLIATVRDFGGCPCPFCTMPKDHIPRLGTKRDWVERAEGARIDDSERQSKVQQARDLIYRRGLALGNTQVEDYLKPQSWVPTTNAFSRLSSFGFNYFNMLVVDQMHEFELGVWKALLTHLVRIIHQLGSSVVDTFNERCVEYVLIHGSAVADN
;
A
#
# COMPACT_ATOMS: atom_id res chain seq x y z
N MET A 1 -12.95 -9.62 -38.64
CA MET A 1 -12.50 -8.24 -38.43
C MET A 1 -11.70 -8.22 -37.14
N ALA A 2 -10.38 -8.09 -37.26
CA ALA A 2 -9.47 -8.09 -36.12
C ALA A 2 -9.60 -6.73 -35.39
N THR A 3 -10.01 -6.78 -34.13
CA THR A 3 -10.01 -5.63 -33.23
C THR A 3 -8.58 -5.31 -32.81
N SER A 4 -8.26 -4.02 -32.81
CA SER A 4 -7.01 -3.45 -32.34
C SER A 4 -6.68 -3.92 -30.91
N PRO A 5 -5.42 -4.27 -30.57
CA PRO A 5 -5.06 -4.71 -29.23
C PRO A 5 -5.03 -3.51 -28.28
N GLY A 6 -6.18 -3.21 -27.67
CA GLY A 6 -6.35 -2.13 -26.70
C GLY A 6 -7.78 -2.00 -26.18
N GLU A 7 -8.78 -2.34 -26.99
CA GLU A 7 -10.18 -2.28 -26.61
C GLU A 7 -10.64 -3.66 -26.12
N GLY A 8 -10.44 -3.96 -24.84
CA GLY A 8 -11.02 -5.17 -24.22
C GLY A 8 -10.36 -5.69 -22.94
N THR A 9 -9.17 -5.21 -22.57
CA THR A 9 -8.41 -5.77 -21.42
C THR A 9 -8.42 -4.88 -20.16
N GLY A 10 -9.06 -3.71 -20.22
CA GLY A 10 -9.16 -2.77 -19.10
C GLY A 10 -7.84 -2.07 -18.72
N TRP A 11 -6.79 -2.18 -19.55
CA TRP A 11 -5.51 -1.50 -19.37
C TRP A 11 -5.50 -0.12 -20.01
N SER A 12 -4.94 0.84 -19.29
CA SER A 12 -4.69 2.21 -19.72
C SER A 12 -3.19 2.51 -19.69
N LYS A 13 -2.77 3.43 -20.58
CA LYS A 13 -1.42 4.00 -20.57
C LYS A 13 -1.53 5.47 -20.19
N ALA A 14 -0.76 5.88 -19.20
CA ALA A 14 -0.64 7.28 -18.80
C ALA A 14 0.83 7.71 -18.78
N SER A 15 1.06 9.01 -18.70
CA SER A 15 2.37 9.55 -18.36
C SER A 15 2.35 10.02 -16.91
N VAL A 16 3.40 9.71 -16.15
CA VAL A 16 3.54 10.14 -14.75
C VAL A 16 4.51 11.31 -14.72
N THR A 17 4.02 12.47 -14.29
CA THR A 17 4.82 13.68 -14.19
C THR A 17 5.15 13.93 -12.73
N ILE A 18 6.42 14.23 -12.46
CA ILE A 18 6.91 14.63 -11.14
C ILE A 18 7.56 16.00 -11.21
N ASP A 19 7.43 16.76 -10.12
CA ASP A 19 8.14 18.01 -9.94
C ASP A 19 9.49 17.77 -9.27
N ILE A 20 10.54 18.33 -9.86
CA ILE A 20 11.90 18.33 -9.34
C ILE A 20 12.18 19.74 -8.79
N PRO A 21 12.56 19.89 -7.50
CA PRO A 21 12.88 21.22 -6.96
C PRO A 21 14.11 21.81 -7.67
N THR A 22 14.29 23.12 -7.73
CA THR A 22 15.54 23.74 -8.25
C THR A 22 16.66 23.82 -7.21
N GLY A 23 16.33 23.82 -5.92
CA GLY A 23 17.31 24.08 -4.85
C GLY A 23 18.02 25.44 -4.96
N GLU A 24 17.50 26.35 -5.78
CA GLU A 24 17.98 27.72 -5.89
C GLU A 24 17.21 28.59 -4.91
N LYS A 25 17.90 29.13 -3.91
CA LYS A 25 17.27 30.03 -2.94
C LYS A 25 16.76 31.28 -3.63
N LEU A 26 15.48 31.57 -3.48
CA LEU A 26 14.94 32.83 -3.96
C LEU A 26 15.52 34.00 -3.16
N THR A 27 15.87 35.07 -3.87
CA THR A 27 16.20 36.32 -3.21
C THR A 27 14.94 36.92 -2.58
N LYS A 28 15.08 37.70 -1.49
CA LYS A 28 13.94 38.38 -0.85
C LYS A 28 13.15 39.26 -1.81
N ALA A 29 13.82 39.86 -2.80
CA ALA A 29 13.20 40.70 -3.82
C ALA A 29 12.32 39.85 -4.77
N THR A 30 12.86 38.73 -5.26
CA THR A 30 12.13 37.77 -6.11
C THR A 30 10.96 37.14 -5.36
N GLU A 31 11.13 36.83 -4.07
CA GLU A 31 10.08 36.27 -3.20
C GLU A 31 8.92 37.27 -3.01
N ARG A 32 9.24 38.56 -2.78
CA ARG A 32 8.23 39.63 -2.67
C ARG A 32 7.46 39.84 -3.95
N GLN A 33 8.16 39.90 -5.08
CA GLN A 33 7.54 40.13 -6.38
C GLN A 33 6.60 38.97 -6.76
N ARG A 34 7.04 37.73 -6.55
CA ARG A 34 6.20 36.54 -6.78
C ARG A 34 4.96 36.48 -5.89
N ASN A 35 5.07 36.87 -4.61
CA ASN A 35 3.91 36.92 -3.73
C ASN A 35 2.88 37.94 -4.23
N ASN A 36 3.32 39.09 -4.75
CA ASN A 36 2.44 40.08 -5.36
C ASN A 36 1.79 39.54 -6.65
N ASP A 37 2.56 38.90 -7.52
CA ASP A 37 2.04 38.32 -8.78
C ASP A 37 0.98 37.26 -8.50
N ARG A 38 1.22 36.38 -7.52
CA ARG A 38 0.28 35.34 -7.11
C ARG A 38 -0.97 35.89 -6.42
N GLN A 39 -0.82 36.93 -5.59
CA GLN A 39 -1.97 37.62 -4.99
C GLN A 39 -2.82 38.30 -6.07
N THR A 40 -2.18 38.78 -7.14
CA THR A 40 -2.84 39.36 -8.31
C THR A 40 -3.58 38.29 -9.12
N ALA A 41 -2.93 37.17 -9.45
CA ALA A 41 -3.55 36.05 -10.15
C ALA A 41 -4.77 35.47 -9.38
N ARG A 42 -4.66 35.35 -8.05
CA ARG A 42 -5.78 34.99 -7.17
C ARG A 42 -6.95 35.96 -7.26
N ARG A 43 -6.66 37.25 -7.35
CA ARG A 43 -7.69 38.30 -7.44
C ARG A 43 -8.47 38.24 -8.75
N TYR A 44 -7.82 37.78 -9.83
CA TYR A 44 -8.42 37.68 -11.17
C TYR A 44 -8.88 36.27 -11.55
N GLY A 45 -8.75 35.28 -10.66
CA GLY A 45 -9.12 33.89 -10.94
C GLY A 45 -8.22 33.21 -11.99
N GLU A 46 -7.02 33.74 -12.20
CA GLU A 46 -6.03 33.27 -13.18
C GLU A 46 -5.02 32.27 -12.56
N GLU A 47 -5.25 31.81 -11.32
CA GLU A 47 -4.39 30.82 -10.66
C GLU A 47 -4.66 29.45 -11.31
N ASP A 48 -3.76 29.00 -12.20
CA ASP A 48 -3.72 27.61 -12.66
C ASP A 48 -3.31 26.71 -11.48
N PRO A 49 -4.22 25.89 -10.92
CA PRO A 49 -3.91 25.03 -9.77
C PRO A 49 -2.90 23.94 -10.13
N ASP A 50 -2.78 23.61 -11.41
CA ASP A 50 -1.86 22.62 -11.93
C ASP A 50 -0.55 23.25 -12.41
N ALA A 51 -0.33 24.56 -12.26
CA ALA A 51 0.96 25.17 -12.60
C ALA A 51 2.06 24.68 -11.63
N PRO A 52 3.26 24.35 -12.15
CA PRO A 52 4.33 23.83 -11.30
C PRO A 52 4.77 24.93 -10.32
N PRO A 53 5.15 24.59 -9.08
CA PRO A 53 5.61 25.60 -8.13
C PRO A 53 6.77 26.43 -8.73
N PRO A 54 6.82 27.74 -8.47
CA PRO A 54 7.86 28.59 -9.05
C PRO A 54 9.27 28.13 -8.65
N GLY A 55 10.11 27.76 -9.62
CA GLY A 55 11.43 27.18 -9.34
C GLY A 55 11.41 25.65 -9.25
N THR A 56 10.65 25.01 -10.14
CA THR A 56 10.62 23.56 -10.29
C THR A 56 10.67 23.22 -11.77
N PHE A 57 11.24 22.06 -12.09
CA PHE A 57 11.21 21.53 -13.44
C PHE A 57 10.47 20.20 -13.44
N ARG A 58 9.70 19.96 -14.50
CA ARG A 58 8.91 18.75 -14.65
C ARG A 58 9.70 17.67 -15.34
N PHE A 59 9.63 16.46 -14.78
CA PHE A 59 10.12 15.27 -15.43
C PHE A 59 8.96 14.31 -15.64
N THR A 60 8.79 13.87 -16.89
CA THR A 60 7.68 13.01 -17.30
C THR A 60 8.19 11.63 -17.66
N VAL A 61 7.63 10.60 -17.03
CA VAL A 61 7.87 9.20 -17.35
C VAL A 61 6.69 8.69 -18.18
N PRO A 62 6.88 8.38 -19.47
CA PRO A 62 5.80 7.90 -20.33
C PRO A 62 5.48 6.42 -20.05
N ASN A 63 4.37 5.94 -20.63
CA ASN A 63 4.00 4.53 -20.67
C ASN A 63 3.80 3.86 -19.30
N PHE A 64 3.23 4.57 -18.32
CA PHE A 64 2.74 3.94 -17.11
C PHE A 64 1.50 3.10 -17.43
N HIS A 65 1.63 1.79 -17.30
CA HIS A 65 0.55 0.83 -17.53
C HIS A 65 -0.22 0.58 -16.23
N HIS A 66 -1.51 0.91 -16.22
CA HIS A 66 -2.37 0.68 -15.07
C HIS A 66 -3.82 0.39 -15.48
N ARG A 67 -4.62 -0.09 -14.53
CA ARG A 67 -6.04 -0.37 -14.66
C ARG A 67 -6.82 0.41 -13.61
N SER A 68 -8.06 0.77 -13.91
CA SER A 68 -8.97 1.36 -12.92
C SER A 68 -9.32 0.31 -11.86
N LEU A 69 -9.13 0.65 -10.58
CA LEU A 69 -9.56 -0.21 -9.47
C LEU A 69 -11.08 -0.46 -9.53
N CYS A 70 -11.88 0.55 -9.88
CA CYS A 70 -13.32 0.40 -10.04
C CYS A 70 -13.67 -0.61 -11.14
N THR A 71 -12.94 -0.60 -12.25
CA THR A 71 -13.11 -1.60 -13.32
C THR A 71 -12.79 -3.01 -12.81
N ILE A 72 -11.68 -3.18 -12.08
CA ILE A 72 -11.33 -4.48 -11.49
C ILE A 72 -12.40 -4.95 -10.49
N ILE A 73 -12.95 -4.06 -9.66
CA ILE A 73 -14.03 -4.40 -8.72
C ILE A 73 -15.26 -4.89 -9.49
N ARG A 74 -15.70 -4.16 -10.53
CA ARG A 74 -16.84 -4.56 -11.36
C ARG A 74 -16.62 -5.95 -11.95
N GLU A 75 -15.46 -6.20 -12.56
CA GLU A 75 -15.11 -7.50 -13.14
C GLU A 75 -15.16 -8.63 -12.12
N VAL A 76 -14.45 -8.49 -11.00
CA VAL A 76 -14.35 -9.56 -9.99
C VAL A 76 -15.70 -9.86 -9.37
N PHE A 77 -16.48 -8.85 -8.99
CA PHE A 77 -17.77 -9.07 -8.34
C PHE A 77 -18.84 -9.60 -9.29
N THR A 78 -18.69 -9.36 -10.60
CA THR A 78 -19.57 -9.94 -11.63
C THR A 78 -19.21 -11.40 -11.93
N GLN A 79 -17.91 -11.73 -11.97
CA GLN A 79 -17.43 -13.03 -12.49
C GLN A 79 -17.17 -14.09 -11.41
N THR A 80 -16.86 -13.69 -10.17
CA THR A 80 -16.38 -14.64 -9.15
C THR A 80 -17.53 -15.44 -8.56
N PRO A 81 -17.50 -16.79 -8.57
CA PRO A 81 -18.60 -17.60 -8.07
C PRO A 81 -18.99 -17.25 -6.63
N SER A 82 -20.28 -16.99 -6.39
CA SER A 82 -20.78 -16.55 -5.08
C SER A 82 -20.54 -17.54 -3.94
N LYS A 83 -20.38 -18.85 -4.22
CA LYS A 83 -20.12 -19.87 -3.19
C LYS A 83 -18.81 -19.65 -2.43
N SER A 84 -17.85 -18.98 -3.05
CA SER A 84 -16.54 -18.67 -2.47
C SER A 84 -16.35 -17.20 -2.14
N PHE A 85 -17.42 -16.40 -2.17
CA PHE A 85 -17.37 -14.95 -2.09
C PHE A 85 -18.40 -14.43 -1.09
N HIS A 86 -17.92 -13.76 -0.04
CA HIS A 86 -18.72 -13.30 1.09
C HIS A 86 -18.92 -11.78 1.01
N TYR A 87 -20.18 -11.34 0.89
CA TYR A 87 -20.53 -9.91 0.86
C TYR A 87 -20.64 -9.31 2.25
N HIS A 88 -21.06 -10.10 3.24
CA HIS A 88 -21.21 -9.69 4.63
C HIS A 88 -20.30 -10.50 5.54
N PRO A 89 -19.62 -9.84 6.48
CA PRO A 89 -18.75 -10.51 7.44
C PRO A 89 -19.56 -11.23 8.53
N PHE A 90 -18.92 -12.16 9.22
CA PHE A 90 -19.52 -12.89 10.34
C PHE A 90 -18.47 -13.30 11.36
N LYS A 91 -18.89 -13.49 12.62
CA LYS A 91 -18.03 -14.10 13.64
C LYS A 91 -18.10 -15.61 13.51
N LEU A 92 -16.94 -16.24 13.29
CA LEU A 92 -16.82 -17.70 13.28
C LEU A 92 -16.35 -18.18 14.65
N PHE A 93 -17.03 -19.19 15.21
CA PHE A 93 -16.64 -19.81 16.46
C PHE A 93 -16.43 -21.31 16.27
N HIS A 94 -15.42 -21.85 16.94
CA HIS A 94 -15.18 -23.29 17.02
C HIS A 94 -15.48 -23.75 18.44
N GLN A 95 -16.27 -24.82 18.57
CA GLN A 95 -16.53 -25.47 19.84
C GLN A 95 -16.09 -26.91 19.73
N SER A 96 -14.98 -27.26 20.39
CA SER A 96 -14.40 -28.61 20.30
C SER A 96 -15.22 -29.67 21.05
N SER A 97 -15.93 -29.27 22.11
CA SER A 97 -16.91 -30.11 22.82
C SER A 97 -18.00 -29.26 23.44
N PRO A 98 -19.22 -29.80 23.71
CA PRO A 98 -20.32 -29.06 24.30
C PRO A 98 -20.00 -28.38 25.64
N GLU A 99 -19.05 -28.94 26.40
CA GLU A 99 -18.64 -28.48 27.73
C GLU A 99 -17.62 -27.34 27.69
N ARG A 100 -16.95 -27.11 26.55
CA ARG A 100 -15.99 -26.02 26.39
C ARG A 100 -16.67 -24.78 25.81
N PRO A 101 -16.28 -23.57 26.27
CA PRO A 101 -16.78 -22.34 25.68
C PRO A 101 -16.37 -22.25 24.20
N PRO A 102 -17.22 -21.72 23.31
CA PRO A 102 -16.85 -21.48 21.93
C PRO A 102 -15.66 -20.52 21.82
N GLU A 103 -14.68 -20.88 21.01
CA GLU A 103 -13.47 -20.09 20.75
C GLU A 103 -13.62 -19.30 19.44
N ARG A 104 -13.26 -18.01 19.46
CA ARG A 104 -13.33 -17.16 18.26
C ARG A 104 -12.26 -17.58 17.25
N VAL A 105 -12.66 -17.80 16.00
CA VAL A 105 -11.78 -18.17 14.89
C VAL A 105 -11.59 -16.99 13.93
N TYR A 106 -10.33 -16.70 13.59
CA TYR A 106 -9.93 -15.71 12.60
C TYR A 106 -9.27 -16.42 11.41
N GLN A 107 -10.07 -16.83 10.44
CA GLN A 107 -9.57 -17.64 9.31
C GLN A 107 -9.35 -16.81 8.05
N ASP A 108 -10.25 -15.86 7.81
CA ASP A 108 -10.34 -15.00 6.63
C ASP A 108 -10.67 -13.56 7.00
N ALA A 109 -10.44 -12.63 6.07
CA ALA A 109 -10.70 -11.21 6.32
C ALA A 109 -12.19 -10.94 6.68
N PHE A 110 -13.15 -11.59 6.01
CA PHE A 110 -14.57 -11.48 6.36
C PHE A 110 -14.96 -12.12 7.71
N THR A 111 -14.03 -12.80 8.38
CA THR A 111 -14.19 -13.26 9.79
C THR A 111 -13.47 -12.37 10.79
N ALA A 112 -12.70 -11.40 10.33
CA ALA A 112 -11.93 -10.49 11.17
C ALA A 112 -12.76 -9.31 11.66
N ASP A 113 -12.41 -8.80 12.84
CA ASP A 113 -13.10 -7.66 13.45
C ASP A 113 -12.99 -6.39 12.59
N ALA A 114 -11.88 -6.20 11.87
CA ALA A 114 -11.72 -5.09 10.94
C ALA A 114 -12.80 -5.07 9.84
N PHE A 115 -13.20 -6.24 9.30
CA PHE A 115 -14.22 -6.31 8.25
C PHE A 115 -15.61 -6.12 8.87
N LEU A 116 -15.86 -6.75 10.02
CA LEU A 116 -17.08 -6.53 10.80
C LEU A 116 -17.31 -5.04 11.09
N ASP A 117 -16.26 -4.31 11.49
CA ASP A 117 -16.33 -2.87 11.76
C ASP A 117 -16.55 -2.04 10.49
N ALA A 118 -15.89 -2.40 9.38
CA ALA A 118 -16.08 -1.72 8.10
C ALA A 118 -17.52 -1.91 7.56
N ASP A 119 -18.05 -3.13 7.62
CA ASP A 119 -19.42 -3.42 7.21
C ASP A 119 -20.43 -2.75 8.14
N ARG A 120 -20.24 -2.83 9.47
CA ARG A 120 -21.10 -2.15 10.44
C ARG A 120 -21.17 -0.64 10.18
N LYS A 121 -20.02 0.03 10.03
CA LYS A 121 -19.97 1.47 9.70
C LYS A 121 -20.70 1.79 8.39
N LEU A 122 -20.59 0.91 7.40
CA LEU A 122 -21.32 1.07 6.13
C LEU A 122 -22.83 0.88 6.31
N GLN A 123 -23.26 -0.13 7.07
CA GLN A 123 -24.69 -0.36 7.28
C GLN A 123 -25.33 0.73 8.15
N GLU A 124 -24.58 1.31 9.09
CA GLU A 124 -25.00 2.43 9.93
C GLU A 124 -24.94 3.80 9.21
N SER A 125 -24.23 3.91 8.08
CA SER A 125 -24.15 5.17 7.33
C SER A 125 -25.47 5.49 6.61
N LEU A 126 -25.66 6.77 6.28
CA LEU A 126 -26.78 7.20 5.44
C LEU A 126 -26.71 6.50 4.07
N PRO A 127 -27.81 5.87 3.61
CA PRO A 127 -27.88 5.34 2.25
C PRO A 127 -27.81 6.46 1.20
N GLU A 128 -27.36 6.11 0.00
CA GLU A 128 -27.39 7.01 -1.14
C GLU A 128 -28.83 7.42 -1.49
N PRO A 129 -29.12 8.72 -1.71
CA PRO A 129 -30.46 9.18 -2.05
C PRO A 129 -31.07 8.42 -3.23
N GLY A 130 -32.28 7.90 -3.05
CA GLY A 130 -32.98 7.15 -4.10
C GLY A 130 -32.42 5.75 -4.39
N CYS A 131 -31.44 5.25 -3.64
CA CYS A 131 -30.88 3.92 -3.82
C CYS A 131 -31.35 2.95 -2.73
N SER A 132 -32.11 1.93 -3.12
CA SER A 132 -32.59 0.86 -2.23
C SER A 132 -31.80 -0.45 -2.34
N LEU A 133 -30.68 -0.45 -3.09
CA LEU A 133 -29.88 -1.65 -3.30
C LEU A 133 -29.17 -2.09 -2.00
N PRO A 134 -29.01 -3.41 -1.78
CA PRO A 134 -28.14 -3.92 -0.73
C PRO A 134 -26.72 -3.32 -0.85
N ARG A 135 -26.16 -2.94 0.30
CA ARG A 135 -24.82 -2.37 0.40
C ARG A 135 -23.85 -3.43 0.90
N ALA A 136 -22.68 -3.53 0.28
CA ALA A 136 -21.62 -4.43 0.73
C ALA A 136 -20.25 -3.78 0.60
N VAL A 137 -19.32 -4.20 1.46
CA VAL A 137 -17.92 -3.77 1.38
C VAL A 137 -17.20 -4.58 0.30
N ALA A 138 -16.49 -3.88 -0.59
CA ALA A 138 -15.49 -4.47 -1.47
C ALA A 138 -14.12 -4.31 -0.83
N GLY A 139 -13.68 -5.34 -0.09
CA GLY A 139 -12.45 -5.28 0.68
C GLY A 139 -11.22 -5.49 -0.21
N ILE A 140 -10.45 -4.44 -0.43
CA ILE A 140 -9.25 -4.41 -1.25
C ILE A 140 -8.04 -4.83 -0.41
N MET A 141 -7.26 -5.78 -0.92
CA MET A 141 -5.98 -6.20 -0.37
C MET A 141 -4.91 -6.03 -1.45
N LEU A 142 -3.84 -5.29 -1.15
CA LEU A 142 -2.80 -4.90 -2.09
C LEU A 142 -1.49 -5.61 -1.81
N TRP A 143 -0.75 -5.91 -2.88
CA TRP A 143 0.63 -6.37 -2.84
C TRP A 143 1.42 -5.65 -3.90
N SER A 144 2.68 -5.37 -3.62
CA SER A 144 3.65 -5.06 -4.66
C SER A 144 5.01 -5.59 -4.26
N ASP A 145 5.76 -5.98 -5.28
CA ASP A 145 7.09 -6.55 -5.14
C ASP A 145 7.89 -6.22 -6.41
N ALA A 146 9.07 -5.63 -6.25
CA ALA A 146 9.94 -5.29 -7.36
C ALA A 146 10.72 -6.54 -7.81
N THR A 147 10.27 -7.16 -8.90
CA THR A 147 10.81 -8.43 -9.40
C THR A 147 11.80 -8.23 -10.54
N HIS A 148 12.88 -9.01 -10.53
CA HIS A 148 13.78 -9.15 -11.68
C HIS A 148 13.17 -10.13 -12.69
N VAL A 149 12.93 -9.68 -13.93
CA VAL A 149 12.22 -10.49 -14.94
C VAL A 149 13.17 -11.20 -15.90
N ALA A 150 14.43 -10.75 -15.99
CA ALA A 150 15.43 -11.38 -16.82
C ALA A 150 16.44 -12.18 -15.97
N GLN A 151 16.66 -13.45 -16.33
CA GLN A 151 17.78 -14.25 -15.80
C GLN A 151 19.15 -13.62 -16.16
N PHE A 152 19.21 -12.89 -17.28
CA PHE A 152 20.34 -12.09 -17.71
C PHE A 152 19.86 -10.71 -18.17
N GLY A 153 20.30 -9.65 -17.48
CA GLY A 153 19.93 -8.27 -17.78
C GLY A 153 19.45 -7.48 -16.56
N GLN A 154 19.16 -6.19 -16.76
CA GLN A 154 18.68 -5.29 -15.70
C GLN A 154 17.17 -5.02 -15.79
N ALA A 155 16.43 -5.81 -16.57
CA ALA A 155 14.99 -5.64 -16.73
C ALA A 155 14.27 -6.00 -15.42
N LYS A 156 13.64 -4.98 -14.82
CA LYS A 156 12.85 -5.07 -13.59
C LYS A 156 11.39 -4.78 -13.91
N LEU A 157 10.50 -5.52 -13.28
CA LEU A 157 9.06 -5.30 -13.34
C LEU A 157 8.55 -5.15 -11.91
N TRP A 158 7.75 -4.13 -11.69
CA TRP A 158 7.24 -3.81 -10.37
C TRP A 158 5.71 -3.85 -10.38
N PRO A 159 5.10 -5.05 -10.39
CA PRO A 159 3.66 -5.19 -10.42
C PRO A 159 3.01 -4.76 -9.09
N ILE A 160 1.84 -4.15 -9.20
CA ILE A 160 0.86 -4.05 -8.11
C ILE A 160 -0.22 -5.10 -8.37
N TYR A 161 -0.51 -5.92 -7.36
CA TYR A 161 -1.61 -6.88 -7.37
C TYR A 161 -2.69 -6.48 -6.39
N VAL A 162 -3.94 -6.77 -6.73
CA VAL A 162 -5.09 -6.69 -5.85
C VAL A 162 -5.76 -8.05 -5.71
N TYR A 163 -6.11 -8.38 -4.47
CA TYR A 163 -7.05 -9.45 -4.13
C TYR A 163 -8.23 -8.84 -3.39
N PHE A 164 -9.32 -9.60 -3.31
CA PHE A 164 -10.48 -9.22 -2.54
C PHE A 164 -10.60 -10.03 -1.25
N ALA A 165 -10.72 -9.31 -0.14
CA ALA A 165 -10.94 -9.82 1.21
C ALA A 165 -12.25 -10.62 1.32
N ASN A 166 -13.20 -10.37 0.41
CA ASN A 166 -14.46 -11.09 0.29
C ASN A 166 -14.30 -12.55 -0.15
N GLN A 167 -13.22 -12.89 -0.86
CA GLN A 167 -12.98 -14.26 -1.32
C GLN A 167 -12.31 -15.08 -0.19
N CYS A 168 -12.43 -16.41 -0.15
CA CYS A 168 -11.72 -17.19 0.86
C CYS A 168 -10.21 -17.32 0.56
N LYS A 169 -9.39 -17.52 1.59
CA LYS A 169 -7.93 -17.64 1.43
C LYS A 169 -7.50 -18.84 0.60
N TYR A 170 -8.27 -19.93 0.62
CA TYR A 170 -7.95 -21.12 -0.18
C TYR A 170 -8.10 -20.85 -1.67
N GLU A 171 -9.12 -20.07 -2.04
CA GLU A 171 -9.27 -19.60 -3.42
C GLU A 171 -8.18 -18.60 -3.77
N ARG A 172 -7.88 -17.62 -2.90
CA ARG A 172 -6.78 -16.67 -3.15
C ARG A 172 -5.43 -17.36 -3.32
N GLY A 173 -5.16 -18.40 -2.53
CA GLY A 173 -3.92 -19.18 -2.58
C GLY A 173 -3.86 -20.20 -3.71
N ARG A 174 -4.95 -20.41 -4.46
CA ARG A 174 -5.00 -21.36 -5.59
C ARG A 174 -4.71 -20.63 -6.90
N PRO A 175 -3.56 -20.86 -7.58
CA PRO A 175 -3.21 -20.11 -8.80
C PRO A 175 -4.26 -20.21 -9.93
N SER A 176 -4.92 -21.37 -10.06
CA SER A 176 -5.95 -21.60 -11.07
C SER A 176 -7.27 -20.87 -10.80
N SER A 177 -7.46 -20.26 -9.62
CA SER A 177 -8.63 -19.42 -9.34
C SER A 177 -8.51 -18.04 -10.00
N HIS A 178 -7.30 -17.64 -10.40
CA HIS A 178 -6.99 -16.31 -10.92
C HIS A 178 -7.50 -15.17 -10.02
N ALA A 179 -7.53 -15.39 -8.70
CA ALA A 179 -7.99 -14.42 -7.70
C ALA A 179 -7.12 -13.14 -7.65
N ALA A 180 -5.82 -13.28 -7.93
CA ALA A 180 -4.90 -12.16 -8.05
C ALA A 180 -5.17 -11.37 -9.33
N ARG A 181 -5.43 -10.07 -9.21
CA ARG A 181 -5.57 -9.17 -10.37
C ARG A 181 -4.41 -8.20 -10.40
N CYS A 182 -3.69 -8.11 -11.52
CA CYS A 182 -2.69 -7.07 -11.69
C CYS A 182 -3.38 -5.72 -11.92
N VAL A 183 -2.95 -4.70 -11.18
CA VAL A 183 -3.48 -3.33 -11.23
C VAL A 183 -2.58 -2.45 -12.09
N ALA A 184 -1.27 -2.52 -11.90
CA ALA A 184 -0.32 -1.64 -12.58
C ALA A 184 1.09 -2.24 -12.59
N TYR A 185 1.94 -1.67 -13.45
CA TYR A 185 3.38 -1.86 -13.41
C TYR A 185 4.04 -0.53 -13.05
N LEU A 186 4.51 -0.41 -11.81
CA LEU A 186 5.13 0.80 -11.30
C LEU A 186 6.40 1.14 -12.11
N PRO A 187 6.53 2.39 -12.58
CA PRO A 187 7.69 2.79 -13.33
C PRO A 187 8.90 2.93 -12.39
N SER A 188 10.04 2.42 -12.83
CA SER A 188 11.32 2.79 -12.23
C SER A 188 11.74 4.18 -12.72
N LEU A 189 12.50 4.90 -11.91
CA LEU A 189 13.06 6.19 -12.29
C LEU A 189 14.06 5.98 -13.44
N PRO A 190 13.81 6.53 -14.65
CA PRO A 190 14.70 6.33 -15.80
C PRO A 190 16.06 7.00 -15.61
N ASP A 191 17.11 6.43 -16.18
CA ASP A 191 18.47 7.00 -16.10
C ASP A 191 18.57 8.40 -16.73
N SER A 192 17.70 8.69 -17.71
CA SER A 192 17.59 9.99 -18.38
C SER A 192 17.27 11.15 -17.43
N ILE A 193 16.76 10.87 -16.22
CA ILE A 193 16.54 11.92 -15.21
C ILE A 193 17.85 12.59 -14.79
N THR A 194 18.96 11.85 -14.79
CA THR A 194 20.26 12.37 -14.39
C THR A 194 20.69 13.48 -15.34
N ASP A 195 20.55 13.24 -16.65
CA ASP A 195 20.87 14.22 -17.68
C ASP A 195 19.86 15.36 -17.70
N HIS A 196 18.57 15.06 -17.48
CA HIS A 196 17.55 16.10 -17.32
C HIS A 196 17.89 17.07 -16.18
N ILE A 197 18.29 16.56 -15.00
CA ILE A 197 18.69 17.39 -13.85
C ILE A 197 19.96 18.20 -14.15
N ARG A 198 20.96 17.58 -14.81
CA ARG A 198 22.22 18.25 -15.19
C ARG A 198 22.02 19.35 -16.21
N ASN A 199 21.15 19.15 -17.19
CA ASN A 199 20.79 20.16 -18.19
C ASN A 199 20.12 21.39 -17.57
N GLN A 200 19.54 21.25 -16.38
CA GLN A 200 19.01 22.35 -15.57
C GLN A 200 20.07 22.95 -14.61
N GLY A 201 21.36 22.65 -14.80
CA GLY A 201 22.45 23.23 -14.01
C GLY A 201 22.63 22.63 -12.61
N ARG A 202 22.01 21.48 -12.30
CA ARG A 202 22.06 20.85 -10.97
C ARG A 202 22.81 19.53 -10.96
N SER A 203 23.36 19.19 -9.80
CA SER A 203 23.86 17.84 -9.55
C SER A 203 22.73 16.89 -9.19
N ALA A 204 22.65 15.76 -9.90
CA ALA A 204 21.75 14.65 -9.61
C ALA A 204 22.24 13.86 -8.37
N SER A 205 22.17 14.50 -7.20
CA SER A 205 22.64 13.91 -5.94
C SER A 205 21.78 12.73 -5.50
N ALA A 206 22.36 11.79 -4.74
CA ALA A 206 21.62 10.63 -4.24
C ALA A 206 20.36 10.99 -3.43
N PRO A 207 20.35 12.02 -2.55
CA PRO A 207 19.12 12.46 -1.87
C PRO A 207 18.04 12.98 -2.82
N LEU A 208 18.43 13.71 -3.89
CA LEU A 208 17.50 14.23 -4.88
C LEU A 208 16.90 13.09 -5.73
N LEU A 209 17.71 12.14 -6.16
CA LEU A 209 17.24 10.97 -6.89
C LEU A 209 16.32 10.10 -6.01
N ALA A 210 16.66 9.89 -4.74
CA ALA A 210 15.79 9.20 -3.79
C ALA A 210 14.45 9.92 -3.61
N HIS A 211 14.46 11.26 -3.59
CA HIS A 211 13.24 12.07 -3.57
C HIS A 211 12.40 11.89 -4.84
N CYS A 212 13.03 11.96 -6.01
CA CYS A 212 12.32 11.73 -7.28
C CYS A 212 11.70 10.34 -7.38
N ARG A 213 12.36 9.29 -6.85
CA ARG A 213 11.78 7.93 -6.77
C ARG A 213 10.50 7.90 -5.94
N ARG A 214 10.49 8.59 -4.79
CA ARG A 214 9.29 8.69 -3.93
C ARG A 214 8.17 9.47 -4.63
N GLU A 215 8.48 10.61 -5.22
CA GLU A 215 7.48 11.39 -5.98
C GLU A 215 6.90 10.56 -7.13
N LEU A 216 7.73 9.80 -7.86
CA LEU A 216 7.28 8.96 -8.98
C LEU A 216 6.34 7.85 -8.49
N PHE A 217 6.69 7.19 -7.39
CA PHE A 217 5.87 6.14 -6.79
C PHE A 217 4.49 6.67 -6.38
N HIS A 218 4.45 7.79 -5.64
CA HIS A 218 3.17 8.36 -5.19
C HIS A 218 2.38 9.04 -6.31
N ALA A 219 3.03 9.64 -7.30
CA ALA A 219 2.33 10.15 -8.49
C ALA A 219 1.68 9.01 -9.28
N SER A 220 2.35 7.85 -9.39
CA SER A 220 1.78 6.66 -10.01
C SER A 220 0.57 6.14 -9.23
N TRP A 221 0.65 6.07 -7.90
CA TRP A 221 -0.50 5.76 -7.05
C TRP A 221 -1.63 6.79 -7.15
N GLY A 222 -1.31 8.07 -7.36
CA GLY A 222 -2.30 9.14 -7.57
C GLY A 222 -3.17 8.90 -8.81
N LEU A 223 -2.61 8.33 -9.87
CA LEU A 223 -3.35 7.93 -11.07
C LEU A 223 -4.22 6.67 -10.85
N ILE A 224 -3.81 5.77 -9.95
CA ILE A 224 -4.60 4.59 -9.58
C ILE A 224 -5.76 4.99 -8.65
N LEU A 225 -5.48 5.82 -7.64
CA LEU A 225 -6.44 6.40 -6.70
C LEU A 225 -7.04 7.69 -7.26
N ASN A 226 -7.53 7.61 -8.50
CA ASN A 226 -8.12 8.73 -9.22
C ASN A 226 -9.49 9.14 -8.65
N ASP A 227 -10.08 10.19 -9.21
CA ASP A 227 -11.35 10.74 -8.73
C ASP A 227 -12.51 9.75 -8.88
N GLU A 228 -12.48 8.86 -9.89
CA GLU A 228 -13.46 7.75 -10.00
C GLU A 228 -13.38 6.86 -8.75
N PHE A 229 -12.16 6.49 -8.34
CA PHE A 229 -11.96 5.66 -7.15
C PHE A 229 -12.36 6.37 -5.87
N LEU A 230 -12.03 7.65 -5.70
CA LEU A 230 -12.45 8.42 -4.53
C LEU A 230 -13.97 8.55 -4.45
N HIS A 231 -14.62 8.86 -5.56
CA HIS A 231 -16.07 8.90 -5.65
C HIS A 231 -16.69 7.53 -5.32
N ALA A 232 -16.12 6.45 -5.85
CA ALA A 232 -16.54 5.09 -5.51
C ALA A 232 -16.32 4.75 -4.04
N TYR A 233 -15.25 5.27 -3.41
CA TYR A 233 -14.97 5.07 -2.00
C TYR A 233 -16.06 5.68 -1.12
N GLU A 234 -16.53 6.89 -1.44
CA GLU A 234 -17.58 7.58 -0.71
C GLU A 234 -18.98 7.04 -1.03
N HIS A 235 -19.33 6.98 -2.31
CA HIS A 235 -20.70 6.72 -2.78
C HIS A 235 -20.96 5.28 -3.22
N GLY A 236 -19.93 4.45 -3.27
CA GLY A 236 -20.01 3.09 -3.78
C GLY A 236 -20.23 3.01 -5.30
N ILE A 237 -20.21 1.79 -5.84
CA ILE A 237 -20.47 1.48 -7.24
C ILE A 237 -21.54 0.42 -7.36
N VAL A 238 -22.47 0.61 -8.30
CA VAL A 238 -23.57 -0.34 -8.54
C VAL A 238 -23.10 -1.44 -9.49
N VAL A 239 -23.24 -2.69 -9.07
CA VAL A 239 -22.79 -3.88 -9.81
C VAL A 239 -23.83 -4.98 -9.68
N GLN A 240 -24.15 -5.65 -10.79
CA GLN A 240 -24.85 -6.92 -10.75
C GLN A 240 -23.83 -8.01 -10.42
N CYS A 241 -23.90 -8.55 -9.20
CA CYS A 241 -22.93 -9.55 -8.76
C CYS A 241 -23.22 -10.92 -9.39
N SER A 242 -22.26 -11.83 -9.26
CA SER A 242 -22.32 -13.20 -9.82
C SER A 242 -23.50 -14.05 -9.34
N ASP A 243 -24.16 -13.67 -8.24
CA ASP A 243 -25.38 -14.30 -7.73
C ASP A 243 -26.66 -13.71 -8.33
N GLY A 244 -26.55 -12.83 -9.31
CA GLY A 244 -27.65 -12.16 -9.99
C GLY A 244 -28.22 -10.94 -9.26
N GLN A 245 -27.77 -10.67 -8.02
CA GLN A 245 -28.26 -9.53 -7.23
C GLN A 245 -27.49 -8.24 -7.55
N TRP A 246 -28.25 -7.16 -7.72
CA TRP A 246 -27.67 -5.81 -7.81
C TRP A 246 -27.29 -5.32 -6.43
N ARG A 247 -26.04 -4.87 -6.27
CA ARG A 247 -25.51 -4.30 -5.02
C ARG A 247 -24.81 -3.00 -5.27
N ARG A 248 -24.80 -2.13 -4.26
CA ARG A 248 -23.89 -0.99 -4.18
C ARG A 248 -22.68 -1.37 -3.35
N LEU A 249 -21.54 -1.50 -4.01
CA LEU A 249 -20.28 -1.95 -3.43
C LEU A 249 -19.42 -0.76 -3.00
N TYR A 250 -18.94 -0.76 -1.76
CA TYR A 250 -18.09 0.30 -1.21
C TYR A 250 -16.66 -0.20 -1.06
N PRO A 251 -15.71 0.28 -1.88
CA PRO A 251 -14.30 -0.11 -1.80
C PRO A 251 -13.70 0.27 -0.44
N ARG A 252 -13.05 -0.66 0.25
CA ARG A 252 -12.31 -0.38 1.49
C ARG A 252 -10.97 -1.08 1.43
N ILE A 253 -9.87 -0.35 1.62
CA ILE A 253 -8.52 -0.93 1.63
C ILE A 253 -8.27 -1.52 3.01
N PHE A 254 -8.00 -2.82 3.06
CA PHE A 254 -7.71 -3.55 4.30
C PHE A 254 -6.22 -3.76 4.50
N THR A 255 -5.51 -4.18 3.45
CA THR A 255 -4.11 -4.54 3.56
C THR A 255 -3.30 -4.03 2.37
N TYR A 256 -2.03 -3.76 2.60
CA TYR A 256 -0.98 -3.56 1.62
C TYR A 256 0.29 -4.23 2.16
N SER A 257 0.62 -5.39 1.58
CA SER A 257 1.82 -6.14 1.91
C SER A 257 2.94 -5.83 0.90
N ALA A 258 4.14 -5.60 1.42
CA ALA A 258 5.36 -5.44 0.66
C ALA A 258 6.56 -5.74 1.57
N ASP A 259 7.78 -5.79 1.04
CA ASP A 259 8.99 -5.89 1.86
C ASP A 259 9.27 -4.58 2.64
N TYR A 260 10.28 -4.57 3.51
CA TYR A 260 10.56 -3.39 4.35
C TYR A 260 10.92 -2.12 3.53
N PRO A 261 11.87 -2.15 2.58
CA PRO A 261 12.19 -0.99 1.75
C PRO A 261 10.96 -0.42 1.02
N GLU A 262 10.10 -1.29 0.48
CA GLU A 262 8.90 -0.86 -0.19
C GLU A 262 7.81 -0.37 0.78
N LYS A 263 7.65 -0.99 1.95
CA LYS A 263 6.79 -0.47 3.03
C LYS A 263 7.19 0.93 3.47
N VAL A 264 8.49 1.18 3.61
CA VAL A 264 9.00 2.52 3.97
C VAL A 264 8.63 3.54 2.90
N LEU A 265 8.71 3.15 1.63
CA LEU A 265 8.27 3.95 0.49
C LEU A 265 6.77 4.23 0.55
N ILE A 266 5.93 3.20 0.71
CA ILE A 266 4.47 3.32 0.87
C ILE A 266 4.13 4.21 2.08
N ALA A 267 4.83 4.04 3.18
CA ALA A 267 4.59 4.75 4.44
C ALA A 267 5.10 6.18 4.44
N THR A 268 5.88 6.60 3.43
CA THR A 268 6.59 7.90 3.40
C THR A 268 7.42 8.15 4.68
N VAL A 269 8.15 7.12 5.10
CA VAL A 269 9.08 7.16 6.23
C VAL A 269 10.51 7.08 5.69
N ARG A 270 11.50 7.50 6.48
CA ARG A 270 12.92 7.35 6.15
C ARG A 270 13.37 5.91 6.35
N ASP A 271 14.02 5.37 5.34
CA ASP A 271 14.66 4.08 5.41
C ASP A 271 15.71 4.06 6.54
N PHE A 272 15.57 3.10 7.46
CA PHE A 272 16.38 2.99 8.67
C PHE A 272 16.56 4.30 9.47
N GLY A 273 15.54 5.17 9.46
CA GLY A 273 15.54 6.45 10.17
C GLY A 273 15.62 6.34 11.70
N GLY A 274 15.52 7.49 12.38
CA GLY A 274 15.51 7.54 13.86
C GLY A 274 14.31 6.82 14.48
N CYS A 275 13.20 6.76 13.76
CA CYS A 275 12.01 5.97 14.06
C CYS A 275 11.73 5.06 12.85
N PRO A 276 12.38 3.88 12.75
CA PRO A 276 12.41 3.10 11.51
C PRO A 276 11.14 2.28 11.24
N CYS A 277 10.24 2.15 12.21
CA CYS A 277 9.05 1.34 12.08
C CYS A 277 7.98 2.05 11.21
N PRO A 278 7.39 1.38 10.18
CA PRO A 278 6.29 1.94 9.40
C PRO A 278 4.97 2.07 10.18
N PHE A 279 4.85 1.38 11.33
CA PHE A 279 3.62 1.31 12.13
C PHE A 279 3.59 2.31 13.29
N CYS A 280 4.76 2.65 13.85
CA CYS A 280 4.86 3.50 15.03
C CYS A 280 6.08 4.40 14.98
N THR A 281 6.12 5.42 15.84
CA THR A 281 7.21 6.37 16.01
C THR A 281 8.21 5.91 17.07
N MET A 282 8.34 4.60 17.29
CA MET A 282 9.32 4.03 18.24
C MET A 282 10.74 4.42 17.84
N PRO A 283 11.50 5.09 18.74
CA PRO A 283 12.90 5.42 18.50
C PRO A 283 13.79 4.18 18.32
N LYS A 284 14.86 4.30 17.53
CA LYS A 284 15.75 3.18 17.19
C LYS A 284 16.50 2.62 18.40
N ASP A 285 16.91 3.49 19.31
CA ASP A 285 17.57 3.15 20.58
C ASP A 285 16.65 2.41 21.56
N HIS A 286 15.34 2.49 21.34
CA HIS A 286 14.33 1.80 22.15
C HIS A 286 14.01 0.38 21.65
N ILE A 287 14.43 0.01 20.44
CA ILE A 287 14.20 -1.32 19.82
C ILE A 287 14.67 -2.50 20.69
N PRO A 288 15.79 -2.45 21.43
CA PRO A 288 16.21 -3.57 22.30
C PRO A 288 15.19 -3.96 23.37
N ARG A 289 14.16 -3.15 23.62
CA ARG A 289 13.08 -3.42 24.58
C ARG A 289 11.90 -4.19 23.96
N LEU A 290 12.02 -4.64 22.72
CA LEU A 290 10.98 -5.37 21.99
C LEU A 290 10.36 -6.49 22.84
N GLY A 291 9.04 -6.54 22.91
CA GLY A 291 8.29 -7.57 23.65
C GLY A 291 8.10 -7.28 25.14
N THR A 292 8.73 -6.24 25.70
CA THR A 292 8.46 -5.79 27.08
C THR A 292 7.13 -5.05 27.17
N LYS A 293 6.48 -5.05 28.35
CA LYS A 293 5.24 -4.27 28.58
C LYS A 293 5.36 -2.80 28.16
N ARG A 294 6.54 -2.21 28.39
CA ARG A 294 6.82 -0.83 28.01
C ARG A 294 6.88 -0.64 26.48
N ASP A 295 7.48 -1.59 25.75
CA ASP A 295 7.47 -1.59 24.28
C ASP A 295 6.04 -1.68 23.73
N TRP A 296 5.19 -2.54 24.30
CA TRP A 296 3.77 -2.62 23.91
C TRP A 296 3.04 -1.28 24.05
N VAL A 297 3.19 -0.62 25.20
CA VAL A 297 2.57 0.69 25.47
C VAL A 297 3.10 1.76 24.53
N GLU A 298 4.43 1.88 24.40
CA GLU A 298 5.04 2.90 23.53
C GLU A 298 4.70 2.70 22.05
N ARG A 299 4.53 1.46 21.56
CA ARG A 299 4.07 1.21 20.19
C ARG A 299 2.62 1.58 19.98
N ALA A 300 1.76 1.29 20.97
CA ALA A 300 0.34 1.61 20.90
C ALA A 300 0.10 3.13 20.96
N GLU A 301 0.75 3.82 21.89
CA GLU A 301 0.67 5.29 22.02
C GLU A 301 1.37 6.01 20.87
N GLY A 302 2.47 5.46 20.37
CA GLY A 302 3.25 5.99 19.25
C GLY A 302 2.79 5.48 17.89
N ALA A 303 1.57 4.93 17.76
CA ALA A 303 1.06 4.47 16.47
C ALA A 303 1.05 5.63 15.46
N ARG A 304 1.44 5.36 14.20
CA ARG A 304 1.45 6.39 13.16
C ARG A 304 0.03 6.70 12.71
N ILE A 305 -0.26 7.99 12.60
CA ILE A 305 -1.55 8.51 12.18
C ILE A 305 -1.32 9.48 11.03
N ASP A 306 -2.11 9.35 9.97
CA ASP A 306 -2.17 10.34 8.88
C ASP A 306 -3.13 11.48 9.21
N ASP A 307 -2.80 12.24 10.25
CA ASP A 307 -3.57 13.40 10.70
C ASP A 307 -3.17 14.71 9.98
N SER A 308 -3.93 15.76 10.24
CA SER A 308 -3.66 17.09 9.70
C SER A 308 -2.33 17.67 10.17
N GLU A 309 -1.84 17.29 11.35
CA GLU A 309 -0.55 17.73 11.87
C GLU A 309 0.60 17.17 11.02
N ARG A 310 0.61 15.85 10.78
CA ARG A 310 1.59 15.16 9.95
C ARG A 310 1.54 15.66 8.52
N GLN A 311 0.35 15.79 7.93
CA GLN A 311 0.19 16.34 6.57
C GLN A 311 0.70 17.79 6.49
N SER A 312 0.44 18.61 7.49
CA SER A 312 0.93 19.99 7.58
C SER A 312 2.46 20.05 7.68
N LYS A 313 3.10 19.20 8.51
CA LYS A 313 4.57 19.12 8.59
C LYS A 313 5.20 18.77 7.24
N VAL A 314 4.63 17.80 6.53
CA VAL A 314 5.08 17.42 5.19
C VAL A 314 4.90 18.58 4.21
N GLN A 315 3.75 19.26 4.22
CA GLN A 315 3.49 20.39 3.33
C GLN A 315 4.42 21.58 3.60
N GLN A 316 4.69 21.90 4.87
CA GLN A 316 5.64 22.95 5.24
C GLN A 316 7.06 22.62 4.75
N ALA A 317 7.51 21.37 4.94
CA ALA A 317 8.79 20.93 4.40
C ALA A 317 8.85 21.02 2.87
N ARG A 318 7.78 20.61 2.18
CA ARG A 318 7.67 20.74 0.72
C ARG A 318 7.72 22.20 0.28
N ASP A 319 7.03 23.10 0.96
CA ASP A 319 7.06 24.54 0.66
C ASP A 319 8.47 25.12 0.79
N LEU A 320 9.22 24.73 1.83
CA LEU A 320 10.62 25.11 1.99
C LEU A 320 11.49 24.61 0.82
N ILE A 321 11.28 23.38 0.37
CA ILE A 321 12.07 22.75 -0.72
C ILE A 321 11.70 23.34 -2.08
N TYR A 322 10.42 23.29 -2.43
CA TYR A 322 9.92 23.55 -3.78
C TYR A 322 9.63 25.02 -4.04
N ARG A 323 9.21 25.79 -3.02
CA ARG A 323 8.91 27.23 -3.18
C ARG A 323 10.07 28.11 -2.77
N ARG A 324 10.81 27.75 -1.72
CA ARG A 324 11.94 28.56 -1.22
C ARG A 324 13.32 28.06 -1.68
N GLY A 325 13.36 26.93 -2.39
CA GLY A 325 14.59 26.38 -2.97
C GLY A 325 15.58 25.87 -1.92
N LEU A 326 15.12 25.48 -0.73
CA LEU A 326 16.01 24.85 0.24
C LEU A 326 16.42 23.45 -0.21
N ALA A 327 17.64 23.06 0.12
CA ALA A 327 18.12 21.70 -0.10
C ALA A 327 17.32 20.70 0.76
N LEU A 328 17.14 19.47 0.25
CA LEU A 328 16.40 18.40 0.93
C LEU A 328 16.92 18.11 2.35
N GLY A 329 18.24 18.20 2.58
CA GLY A 329 18.88 17.99 3.88
C GLY A 329 19.14 19.26 4.68
N ASN A 330 18.49 20.37 4.34
CA ASN A 330 18.63 21.61 5.10
C ASN A 330 18.06 21.45 6.51
N THR A 331 18.74 22.01 7.53
CA THR A 331 18.31 21.91 8.94
C THR A 331 16.85 22.32 9.13
N GLN A 332 16.40 23.41 8.50
CA GLN A 332 15.01 23.86 8.64
C GLN A 332 14.00 22.84 8.11
N VAL A 333 14.34 22.08 7.07
CA VAL A 333 13.48 21.01 6.52
C VAL A 333 13.53 19.80 7.45
N GLU A 334 14.74 19.47 7.92
CA GLU A 334 15.00 18.32 8.80
C GLU A 334 14.32 18.45 10.16
N ASP A 335 14.24 19.65 10.74
CA ASP A 335 13.63 19.89 12.05
C ASP A 335 12.15 19.48 12.08
N TYR A 336 11.41 19.63 10.98
CA TYR A 336 10.01 19.18 10.88
C TYR A 336 9.87 17.66 10.73
N LEU A 337 10.80 17.01 10.04
CA LEU A 337 10.60 15.65 9.53
C LEU A 337 11.39 14.59 10.29
N LYS A 338 12.63 14.90 10.68
CA LYS A 338 13.57 13.95 11.27
C LYS A 338 13.10 13.34 12.59
N PRO A 339 12.46 14.07 13.54
CA PRO A 339 12.06 13.52 14.83
C PRO A 339 11.22 12.24 14.71
N GLN A 340 10.28 12.22 13.76
CA GLN A 340 9.39 11.07 13.50
C GLN A 340 9.78 10.31 12.21
N SER A 341 10.93 10.64 11.63
CA SER A 341 11.46 10.03 10.40
C SER A 341 10.57 10.17 9.18
N TRP A 342 9.90 11.31 9.02
CA TRP A 342 9.13 11.63 7.82
C TRP A 342 10.05 11.99 6.64
N VAL A 343 9.49 11.94 5.43
CA VAL A 343 10.11 12.44 4.20
C VAL A 343 9.24 13.55 3.59
N PRO A 344 9.79 14.48 2.80
CA PRO A 344 9.04 15.60 2.22
C PRO A 344 8.20 15.19 1.00
N THR A 345 7.50 14.06 1.06
CA THR A 345 6.67 13.53 -0.02
C THR A 345 5.22 13.41 0.43
N THR A 346 4.32 13.97 -0.36
CA THR A 346 2.88 13.81 -0.14
C THR A 346 2.48 12.38 -0.46
N ASN A 347 1.82 11.72 0.48
CA ASN A 347 1.39 10.34 0.30
C ASN A 347 0.09 10.30 -0.52
N ALA A 348 0.07 9.52 -1.61
CA ALA A 348 -1.12 9.36 -2.46
C ALA A 348 -2.36 8.87 -1.70
N PHE A 349 -2.17 8.01 -0.68
CA PHE A 349 -3.27 7.48 0.13
C PHE A 349 -3.85 8.50 1.12
N SER A 350 -3.14 9.61 1.40
CA SER A 350 -3.67 10.69 2.25
C SER A 350 -4.92 11.34 1.66
N ARG A 351 -5.18 11.18 0.35
CA ARG A 351 -6.44 11.61 -0.29
C ARG A 351 -7.67 10.91 0.31
N LEU A 352 -7.50 9.74 0.91
CA LEU A 352 -8.58 8.99 1.56
C LEU A 352 -8.79 9.41 3.02
N SER A 353 -7.94 10.26 3.58
CA SER A 353 -8.05 10.71 4.98
C SER A 353 -9.35 11.48 5.25
N SER A 354 -9.92 12.15 4.25
CA SER A 354 -11.26 12.78 4.31
C SER A 354 -12.38 11.78 4.62
N PHE A 355 -12.18 10.51 4.31
CA PHE A 355 -13.11 9.42 4.60
C PHE A 355 -12.79 8.69 5.92
N GLY A 356 -11.91 9.25 6.74
CA GLY A 356 -11.46 8.65 8.00
C GLY A 356 -10.46 7.50 7.83
N PHE A 357 -9.83 7.38 6.66
CA PHE A 357 -8.85 6.33 6.39
C PHE A 357 -7.44 6.73 6.86
N ASN A 358 -6.89 5.98 7.82
CA ASN A 358 -5.48 6.07 8.20
C ASN A 358 -4.66 5.05 7.41
N TYR A 359 -3.88 5.48 6.42
CA TYR A 359 -3.17 4.56 5.53
C TYR A 359 -2.12 3.69 6.24
N PHE A 360 -1.61 4.08 7.41
CA PHE A 360 -0.69 3.23 8.16
C PHE A 360 -1.32 1.90 8.59
N ASN A 361 -2.65 1.87 8.79
CA ASN A 361 -3.39 0.68 9.19
C ASN A 361 -3.50 -0.36 8.07
N MET A 362 -3.28 0.02 6.82
CA MET A 362 -3.28 -0.95 5.72
C MET A 362 -1.97 -1.72 5.63
N LEU A 363 -0.86 -1.19 6.14
CA LEU A 363 0.42 -1.89 6.07
C LEU A 363 0.31 -3.20 6.87
N VAL A 364 0.84 -4.29 6.34
CA VAL A 364 0.85 -5.59 7.02
C VAL A 364 2.21 -6.24 6.92
N VAL A 365 2.56 -7.05 7.92
CA VAL A 365 3.82 -7.82 7.94
C VAL A 365 3.83 -8.78 6.75
N ASP A 366 4.94 -8.75 6.00
CA ASP A 366 5.16 -9.72 4.93
C ASP A 366 5.91 -10.87 5.58
N GLN A 367 5.18 -11.91 5.98
CA GLN A 367 5.78 -13.03 6.70
C GLN A 367 6.88 -13.70 5.88
N MET A 368 6.74 -13.78 4.55
CA MET A 368 7.72 -14.47 3.71
C MET A 368 9.05 -13.70 3.69
N HIS A 369 9.01 -12.40 3.40
CA HIS A 369 10.21 -11.58 3.27
C HIS A 369 10.80 -11.13 4.61
N GLU A 370 9.97 -10.85 5.61
CA GLU A 370 10.41 -10.28 6.90
C GLU A 370 10.69 -11.36 7.96
N PHE A 371 10.04 -12.52 7.87
CA PHE A 371 10.21 -13.61 8.84
C PHE A 371 10.81 -14.87 8.21
N GLU A 372 10.13 -15.51 7.26
CA GLU A 372 10.47 -16.86 6.80
C GLU A 372 11.84 -16.95 6.11
N LEU A 373 12.08 -16.13 5.08
CA LEU A 373 13.30 -16.22 4.27
C LEU A 373 14.56 -15.74 5.04
N GLY A 374 14.42 -14.71 5.87
CA GLY A 374 15.55 -14.09 6.58
C GLY A 374 15.77 -14.63 7.99
N VAL A 375 14.75 -14.52 8.85
CA VAL A 375 14.88 -14.70 10.30
C VAL A 375 14.63 -16.15 10.70
N TRP A 376 13.54 -16.76 10.24
CA TRP A 376 13.20 -18.14 10.54
C TRP A 376 14.25 -19.09 10.02
N LYS A 377 14.71 -18.91 8.77
CA LYS A 377 15.82 -19.70 8.23
C LYS A 377 17.08 -19.61 9.12
N ALA A 378 17.44 -18.41 9.58
CA ALA A 378 18.59 -18.21 10.46
C ALA A 378 18.40 -18.86 11.84
N LEU A 379 17.22 -18.68 12.44
CA LEU A 379 16.85 -19.29 13.72
C LEU A 379 16.84 -20.82 13.62
N LEU A 380 16.16 -21.38 12.62
CA LEU A 380 16.10 -22.82 12.37
C LEU A 380 17.50 -23.38 12.16
N THR A 381 18.35 -22.71 11.37
CA THR A 381 19.75 -23.10 11.19
C THR A 381 20.50 -23.13 12.54
N HIS A 382 20.28 -22.14 13.41
CA HIS A 382 20.90 -22.11 14.72
C HIS A 382 20.37 -23.24 15.64
N LEU A 383 19.06 -23.47 15.66
CA LEU A 383 18.45 -24.57 16.41
C LEU A 383 18.95 -25.94 15.93
N VAL A 384 19.07 -26.15 14.62
CA VAL A 384 19.65 -27.37 14.04
C VAL A 384 21.10 -27.57 14.49
N ARG A 385 21.91 -26.50 14.54
CA ARG A 385 23.29 -26.58 15.09
C ARG A 385 23.32 -26.99 16.56
N ILE A 386 22.38 -26.50 17.38
CA ILE A 386 22.25 -26.92 18.78
C ILE A 386 21.88 -28.40 18.85
N ILE A 387 20.89 -28.85 18.06
CA ILE A 387 20.48 -30.25 17.99
C ILE A 387 21.66 -31.16 17.64
N HIS A 388 22.48 -30.79 16.65
CA HIS A 388 23.69 -31.55 16.30
C HIS A 388 24.74 -31.60 17.41
N GLN A 389 24.84 -30.56 18.26
CA GLN A 389 25.74 -30.57 19.42
C GLN A 389 25.24 -31.48 20.55
N LEU A 390 23.93 -31.69 20.67
CA LEU A 390 23.34 -32.53 21.71
C LEU A 390 23.47 -34.05 21.45
N GLY A 391 23.91 -34.45 20.25
CA GLY A 391 24.21 -35.84 19.90
C GLY A 391 23.22 -36.47 18.92
N SER A 392 23.61 -37.62 18.35
CA SER A 392 22.89 -38.29 17.27
C SER A 392 21.45 -38.70 17.62
N SER A 393 21.19 -39.12 18.86
CA SER A 393 19.85 -39.54 19.30
C SER A 393 18.80 -38.41 19.26
N VAL A 394 19.22 -37.16 19.49
CA VAL A 394 18.33 -35.99 19.41
C VAL A 394 18.07 -35.60 17.96
N VAL A 395 19.08 -35.77 17.09
CA VAL A 395 18.94 -35.60 15.63
C VAL A 395 17.94 -36.61 15.07
N ASP A 396 18.05 -37.89 15.48
CA ASP A 396 17.14 -38.95 15.03
C ASP A 396 15.69 -38.63 15.42
N THR A 397 15.46 -38.26 16.69
CA THR A 397 14.13 -37.81 17.18
C THR A 397 13.59 -36.61 16.39
N PHE A 398 14.43 -35.64 16.03
CA PHE A 398 14.00 -34.48 15.24
C PHE A 398 13.57 -34.89 13.82
N ASN A 399 14.27 -35.85 13.21
CA ASN A 399 13.98 -36.34 11.86
C ASN A 399 12.71 -37.21 11.78
N GLU A 400 12.33 -37.89 12.85
CA GLU A 400 11.10 -38.70 12.92
C GLU A 400 9.83 -37.90 12.58
N ARG A 401 9.80 -36.59 12.90
CA ARG A 401 8.63 -35.72 12.66
C ARG A 401 8.35 -35.42 11.19
N CYS A 402 9.27 -35.71 10.27
CA CYS A 402 9.07 -35.44 8.84
C CYS A 402 8.37 -36.59 8.07
N VAL A 403 8.00 -37.69 8.73
CA VAL A 403 7.46 -38.89 8.09
C VAL A 403 5.93 -38.94 8.03
N GLU A 404 5.20 -38.20 8.88
CA GLU A 404 3.73 -38.17 8.87
C GLU A 404 3.16 -37.12 7.90
N TYR A 405 3.30 -37.35 6.58
CA TYR A 405 2.29 -36.91 5.63
C TYR A 405 1.39 -38.10 5.31
N VAL A 406 0.32 -38.26 6.11
CA VAL A 406 -0.78 -39.13 5.72
C VAL A 406 -1.47 -38.51 4.53
N LEU A 407 -1.24 -39.11 3.36
CA LEU A 407 -2.06 -38.96 2.17
C LEU A 407 -3.52 -39.31 2.55
N ILE A 408 -4.37 -38.30 2.75
CA ILE A 408 -5.82 -38.52 2.82
C ILE A 408 -6.27 -38.88 1.40
N HIS A 409 -6.16 -40.16 1.03
CA HIS A 409 -6.93 -40.71 -0.07
C HIS A 409 -8.37 -40.82 0.39
N GLY A 410 -9.24 -39.98 -0.17
CA GLY A 410 -10.68 -40.17 -0.07
C GLY A 410 -11.06 -41.45 -0.81
N SER A 411 -11.24 -42.54 -0.08
CA SER A 411 -11.93 -43.71 -0.60
C SER A 411 -13.42 -43.36 -0.71
N ALA A 412 -13.83 -43.02 -1.93
CA ALA A 412 -15.22 -43.21 -2.34
C ALA A 412 -15.50 -44.71 -2.27
N VAL A 413 -16.26 -45.13 -1.27
CA VAL A 413 -16.93 -46.44 -1.31
C VAL A 413 -18.24 -46.20 -2.04
N ALA A 414 -18.25 -46.59 -3.32
CA ALA A 414 -19.45 -46.95 -4.04
C ALA A 414 -19.82 -48.39 -3.70
N ASP A 415 -21.12 -48.65 -3.79
CA ASP A 415 -21.82 -49.94 -3.91
C ASP A 415 -22.10 -50.75 -2.63
N ASN A 416 -23.31 -50.59 -2.08
CA ASN A 416 -24.49 -51.34 -2.53
C ASN A 416 -25.80 -50.63 -2.17
#